data_AF-A0A847J5Y8-F1
#
_entry.id   AF-A0A847J5Y8-F1
#
_cell.length_a   1.000
_cell.length_b   1.000
_cell.length_c   1.000
_cell.angle_alpha   90.00
_cell.angle_beta   90.00
_cell.angle_gamma   90.00
#
_symmetry.space_group_name_H-M   'P 1'
#
loop_
_entity.id
_entity.type
_entity.pdbx_description
1 polymer ?
#
loop_
_entity_poly.entity_id
_entity_poly.type
_entity_poly.pdbx_seq_one_letter_code
_entity_poly.pdbx_strand_id
1 'polypeptide(L)' 'FRHIDEKSVDFVLCDKISLSPQIAIELDDQSHERADRKKRDEEVKRILEMAGLPLIRIDNNSRLGPAELAQKIKEILKK' A
#
# COMPACT_ATOMS: atom_id res chain seq x y z
N PHE A 1 21.13 4.56 9.20
CA PHE A 1 21.36 4.21 7.78
C PHE A 1 20.15 3.53 7.13
N ARG A 2 19.44 2.58 7.76
CA ARG A 2 18.26 1.90 7.15
C ARG A 2 16.89 2.55 7.42
N HIS A 3 16.84 3.87 7.52
CA HIS A 3 15.60 4.59 7.85
C HIS A 3 14.61 4.63 6.67
N ILE A 4 15.11 4.62 5.43
CA ILE A 4 14.28 4.57 4.21
C ILE A 4 14.73 3.41 3.32
N ASP A 5 16.03 3.13 3.32
CA ASP A 5 16.64 2.03 2.57
C ASP A 5 16.07 0.65 2.96
N GLU A 6 15.99 -0.27 1.99
CA GLU A 6 15.39 -1.61 2.08
C GLU A 6 13.85 -1.66 2.35
N LYS A 7 13.13 -0.53 2.22
CA LYS A 7 11.65 -0.52 2.27
C LYS A 7 11.05 -0.71 0.88
N SER A 8 10.06 -1.58 0.76
CA SER A 8 9.36 -1.88 -0.49
C SER A 8 7.88 -2.13 -0.21
N VAL A 9 7.05 -1.93 -1.24
CA VAL A 9 5.64 -2.33 -1.27
C VAL A 9 5.46 -3.40 -2.35
N ASP A 10 4.43 -4.23 -2.24
CA ASP A 10 4.21 -5.34 -3.18
C ASP A 10 3.86 -4.84 -4.58
N PHE A 11 2.98 -3.83 -4.65
CA PHE A 11 2.56 -3.24 -5.91
C PHE A 11 2.44 -1.72 -5.82
N VAL A 12 2.53 -1.08 -6.98
CA VAL A 12 2.23 0.33 -7.17
C VAL A 12 1.32 0.51 -8.38
N LEU A 13 0.24 1.26 -8.19
CA LEU A 13 -0.60 1.72 -9.29
C LEU A 13 -0.03 3.03 -9.80
N CYS A 14 0.28 3.09 -11.09
CA CYS A 14 0.79 4.30 -11.72
C CYS A 14 -0.22 4.88 -12.71
N ASP A 15 -0.15 6.19 -12.89
CA ASP A 15 -0.77 6.82 -14.04
C ASP A 15 -0.14 6.27 -15.34
N LYS A 16 -0.98 5.93 -16.32
CA LYS A 16 -0.54 5.21 -17.52
C LYS A 16 0.37 6.07 -18.42
N ILE A 17 0.21 7.39 -18.38
CA ILE A 17 0.91 8.31 -19.28
C ILE A 17 2.21 8.80 -18.63
N SER A 18 2.13 9.31 -17.42
CA SER A 18 3.25 9.90 -16.69
C SER A 18 4.10 8.87 -15.93
N LEU A 19 3.61 7.64 -15.76
CA LEU A 19 4.17 6.61 -14.88
C LEU A 19 4.36 7.07 -13.42
N SER A 20 3.72 8.18 -13.04
CA SER A 20 3.77 8.68 -11.68
C SER A 20 3.01 7.73 -10.75
N PRO A 21 3.57 7.39 -9.58
CA PRO A 21 2.90 6.53 -8.61
C PRO A 21 1.68 7.24 -8.05
N GLN A 22 0.54 6.56 -8.06
CA GLN A 22 -0.75 7.08 -7.60
C GLN A 22 -1.19 6.41 -6.30
N ILE A 23 -0.94 5.09 -6.17
CA ILE A 23 -1.32 4.31 -5.00
C ILE A 23 -0.27 3.22 -4.76
N ALA A 24 0.17 3.06 -3.51
CA ALA A 24 0.92 1.89 -3.07
C ALA A 24 -0.04 0.80 -2.55
N ILE A 25 0.28 -0.47 -2.79
CA ILE A 25 -0.55 -1.61 -2.40
C ILE A 25 0.31 -2.67 -1.71
N GLU A 26 -0.14 -3.15 -0.55
CA GLU A 26 0.44 -4.28 0.18
C GLU A 26 -0.60 -5.39 0.37
N LEU A 27 -0.12 -6.63 0.30
CA LEU A 27 -0.91 -7.84 0.56
C LEU A 27 -0.61 -8.36 1.96
N ASP A 28 -1.61 -8.31 2.85
CA ASP A 28 -1.46 -8.78 4.23
C ASP A 28 -1.69 -10.29 4.31
N ASP A 29 -0.67 -11.04 4.72
CA ASP A 29 -0.80 -12.45 5.12
C ASP A 29 -0.83 -12.62 6.66
N GLN A 30 -1.33 -13.74 7.17
CA GLN A 30 -1.52 -13.94 8.63
C GLN A 30 -0.20 -13.87 9.45
N SER A 31 0.95 -13.82 8.80
CA SER A 31 2.27 -13.71 9.42
C SER A 31 2.65 -12.32 9.97
N HIS A 32 1.79 -11.29 9.81
CA HIS A 32 2.05 -9.90 10.19
C HIS A 32 1.96 -9.58 11.71
N GLU A 33 1.72 -10.55 12.60
CA GLU A 33 1.55 -10.25 14.04
C GLU A 33 2.85 -9.96 14.82
N ARG A 34 4.02 -10.15 14.22
CA ARG A 34 5.30 -9.90 14.90
C ARG A 34 5.51 -8.39 15.12
N ALA A 35 5.95 -8.02 16.33
CA ALA A 35 6.10 -6.61 16.74
C ALA A 35 7.09 -5.81 15.88
N ASP A 36 8.11 -6.47 15.32
CA ASP A 36 9.07 -5.87 14.39
C ASP A 36 8.46 -5.52 13.03
N ARG A 37 7.45 -6.29 12.59
CA ARG A 37 6.69 -6.02 11.36
C ARG A 37 5.77 -4.82 11.53
N LYS A 38 5.04 -4.72 12.66
CA LYS A 38 4.19 -3.55 12.95
C LYS A 38 4.95 -2.23 12.91
N LYS A 39 6.13 -2.19 13.53
CA LYS A 39 6.97 -0.98 13.52
C LYS A 39 7.42 -0.58 12.11
N ARG A 40 7.74 -1.58 11.28
CA ARG A 40 8.13 -1.34 9.88
C ARG A 40 6.96 -0.84 9.06
N ASP A 41 5.79 -1.46 9.21
CA ASP A 41 4.58 -1.09 8.49
C ASP A 41 4.15 0.34 8.83
N GLU A 42 4.23 0.74 10.10
CA GLU A 42 3.98 2.11 10.55
C GLU A 42 4.95 3.11 9.91
N GLU A 43 6.22 2.74 9.80
CA GLU A 43 7.24 3.59 9.19
C GLU A 43 7.03 3.74 7.67
N VAL A 44 6.71 2.65 6.96
CA VAL A 44 6.36 2.67 5.53
C VAL A 44 5.13 3.53 5.30
N LYS A 45 4.06 3.32 6.07
CA LYS A 45 2.84 4.13 6.01
C LYS A 45 3.14 5.62 6.19
N ARG A 46 3.93 5.98 7.20
CA ARG A 46 4.31 7.38 7.45
C ARG A 46 5.08 7.98 6.29
N ILE A 47 6.05 7.26 5.71
CA ILE A 47 6.85 7.74 4.57
C ILE A 47 5.94 7.99 3.36
N LEU A 48 5.03 7.07 3.06
CA LEU A 48 4.09 7.17 1.95
C LEU A 48 3.10 8.33 2.14
N GLU A 49 2.55 8.49 3.35
CA GLU A 49 1.69 9.63 3.69
C GLU A 49 2.43 10.97 3.52
N MET A 50 3.69 11.07 3.96
CA MET A 50 4.50 12.27 3.75
C MET A 50 4.80 12.54 2.27
N ALA A 51 4.88 11.49 1.45
CA ALA A 51 5.04 11.61 0.00
C ALA A 51 3.72 11.91 -0.73
N GLY A 52 2.59 12.01 -0.02
CA GLY A 52 1.26 12.17 -0.62
C GLY A 52 0.79 10.94 -1.39
N LEU A 53 1.39 9.77 -1.13
CA LEU A 53 1.09 8.53 -1.83
C LEU A 53 0.20 7.65 -0.93
N PRO A 54 -1.09 7.49 -1.23
CA PRO A 54 -1.97 6.64 -0.44
C PRO A 54 -1.55 5.16 -0.49
N LEU A 55 -1.63 4.48 0.65
CA LEU A 55 -1.36 3.05 0.82
C LEU A 55 -2.67 2.27 1.03
N ILE A 56 -2.88 1.22 0.24
CA ILE A 56 -3.97 0.24 0.42
C ILE A 56 -3.37 -1.07 0.91
N ARG A 57 -3.92 -1.61 1.99
CA ARG A 57 -3.65 -2.99 2.42
C ARG A 57 -4.82 -3.89 2.04
N ILE A 58 -4.51 -5.06 1.49
CA ILE A 58 -5.48 -6.07 1.06
C ILE A 58 -5.22 -7.34 1.84
N ASP A 59 -6.16 -7.71 2.71
CA ASP A 59 -6.05 -8.97 3.44
C ASP A 59 -6.19 -10.16 2.48
N ASN A 60 -5.26 -11.10 2.56
CA ASN A 60 -5.29 -12.33 1.74
C ASN A 60 -6.53 -13.20 2.03
N ASN A 61 -7.16 -13.01 3.19
CA ASN A 61 -8.41 -13.69 3.55
C ASN A 61 -9.68 -12.92 3.14
N SER A 62 -9.52 -11.74 2.53
CA SER A 62 -10.66 -10.97 2.06
C SER A 62 -11.22 -11.59 0.78
N ARG A 63 -12.52 -11.86 0.75
CA ARG A 63 -13.27 -12.24 -0.46
C ARG A 63 -13.51 -11.04 -1.38
N LEU A 64 -12.60 -10.06 -1.39
CA LEU A 64 -12.73 -8.83 -2.16
C LEU A 64 -12.66 -9.19 -3.65
N GLY A 65 -13.81 -9.10 -4.31
CA GLY A 65 -13.89 -9.37 -5.74
C GLY A 65 -13.21 -8.28 -6.56
N PRO A 66 -12.80 -8.56 -7.82
CA PRO A 66 -12.18 -7.56 -8.69
C PRO A 66 -13.00 -6.26 -8.83
N ALA A 67 -14.33 -6.36 -8.84
CA ALA A 67 -15.22 -5.21 -8.95
C ALA A 67 -15.18 -4.30 -7.70
N GLU A 68 -15.19 -4.90 -6.51
CA GLU A 68 -15.13 -4.18 -5.23
C GLU A 68 -13.77 -3.51 -5.05
N LEU A 69 -12.70 -4.22 -5.41
CA LEU A 69 -11.34 -3.67 -5.41
C LEU A 69 -11.23 -2.47 -6.37
N ALA A 70 -11.73 -2.61 -7.60
CA ALA A 70 -11.74 -1.51 -8.57
C ALA A 70 -12.54 -0.30 -8.06
N GLN A 71 -13.66 -0.52 -7.38
CA GLN A 71 -14.45 0.55 -6.78
C GLN A 71 -13.68 1.27 -5.66
N LYS A 72 -13.06 0.51 -4.74
CA LYS A 72 -12.24 1.07 -3.65
C LYS A 72 -11.07 1.90 -4.19
N ILE A 73 -10.38 1.41 -5.22
CA ILE A 73 -9.31 2.14 -5.91
C ILE A 73 -9.85 3.44 -6.52
N LYS A 74 -10.99 3.40 -7.22
CA LYS A 74 -11.61 4.59 -7.81
C LYS A 74 -11.99 5.63 -6.76
N GLU A 75 -12.45 5.22 -5.60
CA GLU A 75 -12.80 6.16 -4.51
C GLU A 75 -11.58 6.86 -3.95
N ILE A 76 -10.45 6.16 -3.86
CA ILE A 76 -9.18 6.73 -3.39
C ILE A 76 -8.64 7.74 -4.42
N LEU A 77 -8.70 7.41 -5.72
CA LEU A 77 -8.25 8.31 -6.79
C LEU A 77 -9.14 9.55 -7.01
N LYS A 78 -10.35 9.58 -6.44
CA LYS A 78 -11.28 10.71 -6.53
C LYS A 78 -11.05 11.77 -5.46
N LYS A 79 -10.25 11.48 -4.44
CA LYS A 79 -9.78 12.46 -3.46
C LYS A 79 -8.62 13.26 -4.04
#